data_AF-A0A4V3RGR5-F1
#
_entry.id   AF-A0A4V3RGR5-F1
#
_cell.length_a   1.000
_cell.length_b   1.000
_cell.length_c   1.000
_cell.angle_alpha   90.00
_cell.angle_beta   90.00
_cell.angle_gamma   90.00
#
_symmetry.space_group_name_H-M   'P 1'
#
loop_
_entity.id
_entity.type
_entity.pdbx_description
1 polymer ?
#
loop_
_entity_poly.entity_id
_entity_poly.type
_entity_poly.pdbx_seq_one_letter_code
_entity_poly.pdbx_strand_id
1 'polypeptide(L)' 'MKRYYFQLLDEQYNDLGAFIPDGSNKQSAINRAKRWMQENEIKHAQLSVNSMITDNVLDIIDIEVQ' A
#
# COMPACT_ATOMS: atom_id res chain seq x y z
N MET A 1 20.18 -0.25 -2.36
CA MET A 1 18.91 -1.00 -2.13
C MET A 1 17.75 -0.09 -2.48
N LYS A 2 16.75 -0.57 -3.23
CA LYS A 2 15.53 0.21 -3.43
C LYS A 2 14.76 0.26 -2.11
N ARG A 3 14.44 1.46 -1.64
CA ARG A 3 13.60 1.70 -0.46
C ARG A 3 12.33 2.38 -0.92
N TYR A 4 11.21 1.82 -0.50
CA TYR A 4 9.89 2.29 -0.82
C TYR A 4 9.16 2.68 0.44
N TYR A 5 8.33 3.71 0.33
CA TYR A 5 7.24 3.92 1.27
C TYR A 5 5.93 3.52 0.59
N PHE A 6 4.98 3.07 1.39
CA PHE A 6 3.74 2.48 0.90
C PHE A 6 2.56 3.27 1.44
N GLN A 7 1.57 3.51 0.58
CA GLN A 7 0.31 4.14 0.99
C GLN A 7 -0.83 3.27 0.50
N LEU A 8 -1.81 3.03 1.37
CA LEU A 8 -3.02 2.32 1.01
C LEU A 8 -4.09 3.36 0.70
N LEU A 9 -4.61 3.33 -0.52
CA LEU A 9 -5.51 4.34 -1.04
C LEU A 9 -6.88 3.72 -1.34
N ASP A 10 -7.94 4.53 -1.22
CA ASP A 10 -9.26 4.18 -1.75
C ASP A 10 -9.31 4.37 -3.28
N GLU A 11 -10.47 4.09 -3.87
CA GLU A 11 -10.73 4.26 -5.32
C GLU A 11 -10.67 5.72 -5.80
N GLN A 12 -10.72 6.68 -4.87
CA GLN A 12 -10.59 8.10 -5.13
C GLN A 12 -9.16 8.61 -4.84
N TYR A 13 -8.21 7.69 -4.60
CA TYR A 13 -6.81 7.97 -4.22
C TYR A 13 -6.64 8.69 -2.88
N ASN A 14 -7.62 8.64 -1.98
CA ASN A 14 -7.47 9.15 -0.62
C ASN A 14 -6.71 8.14 0.23
N ASP A 15 -5.82 8.63 1.09
CA ASP A 15 -5.10 7.79 2.05
C ASP A 15 -6.06 7.19 3.09
N LEU A 16 -6.06 5.87 3.18
CA LEU A 16 -6.84 5.10 4.14
C LEU A 16 -6.18 5.08 5.54
N GLY A 17 -4.95 5.60 5.67
CA GLY A 17 -4.26 5.74 6.95
C GLY A 17 -3.69 4.43 7.49
N ALA A 18 -3.53 3.42 6.63
CA ALA A 18 -2.97 2.13 7.01
C ALA A 18 -1.48 2.24 7.34
N PHE A 19 -1.06 1.78 8.52
CA PHE A 19 0.36 1.73 8.85
C PHE A 19 1.06 0.55 8.16
N ILE A 20 1.75 0.84 7.07
CA ILE A 20 2.55 -0.11 6.29
C ILE A 20 4.02 0.29 6.38
N PRO A 21 4.89 -0.54 6.99
CA PRO A 21 6.30 -0.22 7.14
C PRO A 21 7.02 -0.04 5.80
N ASP A 22 7.85 1.00 5.72
CA ASP A 22 8.75 1.21 4.61
C ASP A 22 9.73 0.05 4.43
N GLY A 23 10.18 -0.18 3.21
CA GLY A 23 11.12 -1.26 2.94
C GLY A 23 11.37 -1.51 1.48
N SER A 24 11.98 -2.66 1.18
CA SER A 24 12.30 -3.09 -0.18
C SER A 24 11.36 -4.19 -0.70
N ASN A 25 10.55 -4.79 0.17
CA ASN A 25 9.73 -5.96 -0.14
C ASN A 25 8.26 -5.58 -0.33
N LYS A 26 7.82 -5.51 -1.60
CA LYS A 26 6.43 -5.23 -1.96
C LYS A 26 5.45 -6.30 -1.43
N GLN A 27 5.84 -7.57 -1.38
CA GLN A 27 4.97 -8.65 -0.91
C GLN A 27 4.63 -8.51 0.58
N SER A 28 5.61 -8.13 1.39
CA SER A 28 5.38 -7.85 2.81
C SER A 28 4.41 -6.69 3.01
N ALA A 29 4.52 -5.64 2.19
CA ALA A 29 3.60 -4.50 2.20
C ALA A 29 2.17 -4.90 1.80
N ILE A 30 2.01 -5.70 0.73
CA ILE A 30 0.71 -6.26 0.30
C ILE A 30 0.06 -7.07 1.41
N ASN A 31 0.80 -7.97 2.06
CA ASN A 31 0.26 -8.79 3.15
C ASN A 31 -0.20 -7.93 4.33
N ARG A 32 0.54 -6.86 4.63
CA ARG A 32 0.17 -5.91 5.69
C ARG A 32 -1.08 -5.11 5.33
N ALA A 33 -1.15 -4.63 4.09
CA ALA A 33 -2.32 -3.95 3.55
C ALA A 33 -3.57 -4.83 3.64
N LYS A 34 -3.51 -6.06 3.13
CA LYS A 34 -4.62 -7.03 3.19
C LYS A 34 -5.12 -7.26 4.61
N ARG A 35 -4.20 -7.45 5.56
CA ARG A 35 -4.57 -7.63 6.97
C ARG A 35 -5.28 -6.40 7.54
N TRP A 36 -4.74 -5.21 7.28
CA TRP A 36 -5.36 -3.98 7.74
C TRP A 36 -6.74 -3.76 7.08
N MET A 37 -6.88 -4.05 5.79
CA MET A 37 -8.15 -3.99 5.06
C MET A 37 -9.20 -4.92 5.68
N GLN A 38 -8.83 -6.16 6.02
CA GLN A 38 -9.72 -7.09 6.72
C GLN A 38 -10.14 -6.59 8.11
N GLU A 39 -9.22 -5.99 8.87
CA GLU A 39 -9.50 -5.41 10.19
C GLU A 39 -10.44 -4.19 10.12
N ASN A 40 -10.53 -3.52 8.95
CA ASN A 40 -11.34 -2.31 8.74
C ASN A 40 -12.52 -2.52 7.76
N GLU A 41 -12.84 -3.77 7.42
CA GLU A 41 -13.94 -4.14 6.51
C GLU A 41 -13.86 -3.49 5.10
N ILE A 42 -12.65 -3.16 4.65
CA ILE A 42 -12.40 -2.59 3.32
C ILE A 42 -12.15 -3.72 2.33
N LYS A 43 -12.98 -3.82 1.29
CA LYS A 43 -12.91 -4.92 0.31
C LYS A 43 -11.94 -4.67 -0.84
N HIS A 44 -11.75 -3.40 -1.19
CA HIS A 44 -10.96 -2.97 -2.32
C HIS A 44 -10.15 -1.73 -1.96
N ALA A 45 -8.86 -1.73 -2.29
CA ALA A 45 -7.96 -0.62 -2.09
C ALA A 45 -6.76 -0.72 -3.04
N GLN A 46 -6.07 0.39 -3.24
CA GLN A 46 -4.88 0.47 -4.09
C GLN A 46 -3.65 0.71 -3.24
N LEU A 47 -2.65 -0.15 -3.34
CA LEU A 47 -1.37 0.04 -2.67
C LEU A 47 -0.42 0.82 -3.60
N SER A 48 -0.21 2.09 -3.29
CA SER A 48 0.79 2.92 -3.95
C SER A 48 2.18 2.57 -3.43
N VAL A 49 3.10 2.28 -4.36
CA VAL A 49 4.51 2.03 -4.07
C VAL A 49 5.32 3.21 -4.53
N ASN A 50 5.91 3.94 -3.58
CA ASN A 50 6.60 5.19 -3.87
C ASN A 50 8.09 5.06 -3.61
N SER A 51 8.90 5.81 -4.36
CA SER A 51 10.34 5.88 -4.16
C SER A 51 10.68 6.76 -2.96
N MET A 52 11.37 6.26 -1.95
CA MET A 52 11.92 7.13 -0.89
C MET A 52 13.08 8.02 -1.36
N ILE A 53 13.58 7.81 -2.59
CA ILE A 53 14.72 8.57 -3.13
C ILE A 53 14.24 9.77 -3.96
N THR A 54 13.12 9.60 -4.65
CA THR A 54 12.64 10.58 -5.66
C THR A 54 11.21 11.02 -5.42
N ASP A 55 10.53 10.45 -4.43
CA ASP A 55 9.11 10.66 -4.11
C ASP A 55 8.13 10.38 -5.26
N ASN A 56 8.63 9.78 -6.34
CA ASN A 56 7.79 9.35 -7.45
C ASN A 56 7.04 8.06 -7.12
N VAL A 57 5.79 7.99 -7.58
CA VAL A 57 5.04 6.73 -7.66
C VAL A 57 5.76 5.80 -8.65
N LEU A 58 6.10 4.60 -8.18
CA LEU A 58 6.78 3.59 -8.98
C LEU A 58 5.83 2.50 -9.46
N ASP A 59 4.75 2.26 -8.73
CA ASP A 59 3.79 1.20 -8.98
C ASP A 59 2.49 1.48 -8.23
N ILE A 60 1.37 0.98 -8.73
CA ILE A 60 0.08 0.96 -8.04
C ILE A 60 -0.44 -0.46 -8.15
N ILE A 61 -0.72 -1.08 -7.01
CA ILE A 61 -1.14 -2.47 -6.92
C ILE A 61 -2.56 -2.52 -6.40
N ASP A 62 -3.50 -2.96 -7.22
CA ASP A 62 -4.88 -3.19 -6.79
C ASP A 62 -4.92 -4.40 -5.83
N ILE A 63 -5.58 -4.22 -4.69
CA ILE A 63 -5.76 -5.24 -3.66
C ILE A 63 -7.25 -5.44 -3.45
N GLU A 64 -7.69 -6.67 -3.63
CA GLU A 64 -9.00 -7.14 -3.22
C GLU A 64 -8.85 -8.15 -2.07
N VAL A 65 -9.72 -8.03 -1.06
CA VAL A 65 -9.88 -9.02 0.02
C VAL A 65 -11.32 -9.53 0.01
N GLN A 66 -11.47 -10.85 0.18
CA GLN A 66 -12.76 -11.54 0.23
C GLN A 66 -13.37 -11.50 1.63
#